data_AF-A0A8T7D1W9-F1
#
_entry.id   AF-A0A8T7D1W9-F1
#
_cell.length_a   1.000
_cell.length_b   1.000
_cell.length_c   1.000
_cell.angle_alpha   90.00
_cell.angle_beta   90.00
_cell.angle_gamma   90.00
#
_symmetry.space_group_name_H-M   'P 1'
#
loop_
_entity.id
_entity.type
_entity.pdbx_description
1 polymer ?
#
loop_
_entity_poly.entity_id
_entity_poly.type
_entity_poly.pdbx_seq_one_letter_code
_entity_poly.pdbx_strand_id
1 'polypeptide(L)'
;MPAFEYLAHNQWAFTEKVDGTNIRVYVKEGNVRFGGKTDNAQIPTRLLTALDDLFTPKHDALLASFKDADVCLYGEGYGAKIQKGGGLYRQDQGFVLFDIRIGQWWLQREDIEEIAGRLGIDIVPIVGHGTLDDMVDRVRSGFDSQWGGFAAEGIVARSTVELQTRGGERIITKIKAKDFAVQGR
;
A
#
# COMPACT_ATOMS: atom_id res chain seq x y z
N MET A 1 -19.64 -8.59 -5.18
CA MET A 1 -19.56 -9.26 -3.86
C MET A 1 -20.61 -8.59 -3.01
N PRO A 2 -21.53 -9.33 -2.35
CA PRO A 2 -22.70 -8.73 -1.70
C PRO A 2 -22.35 -7.61 -0.72
N ALA A 3 -21.23 -7.72 -0.01
CA ALA A 3 -20.78 -6.67 0.90
C ALA A 3 -20.35 -5.37 0.19
N PHE A 4 -19.74 -5.43 -1.01
CA PHE A 4 -19.41 -4.23 -1.77
C PHE A 4 -20.65 -3.55 -2.35
N GLU A 5 -21.64 -4.33 -2.78
CA GLU A 5 -22.93 -3.78 -3.22
C GLU A 5 -23.66 -3.11 -2.05
N TYR A 6 -23.69 -3.77 -0.88
CA TYR A 6 -24.28 -3.21 0.32
C TYR A 6 -23.59 -1.92 0.80
N LEU A 7 -22.26 -1.87 0.68
CA LEU A 7 -21.44 -0.73 1.12
C LEU A 7 -21.16 0.28 -0.01
N ALA A 8 -21.77 0.13 -1.18
CA ALA A 8 -21.42 0.91 -2.37
C ALA A 8 -21.55 2.42 -2.14
N HIS A 9 -22.57 2.82 -1.38
CA HIS A 9 -22.89 4.22 -1.10
C HIS A 9 -22.37 4.73 0.26
N ASN A 10 -21.59 3.91 0.97
CA ASN A 10 -20.91 4.34 2.19
C ASN A 10 -19.68 5.19 1.86
N GLN A 11 -19.08 5.80 2.89
CA GLN A 11 -17.84 6.56 2.73
C GLN A 11 -16.62 5.64 2.75
N TRP A 12 -15.72 5.89 1.81
CA TRP A 12 -14.46 5.19 1.63
C TRP A 12 -13.32 6.20 1.52
N ALA A 13 -12.16 5.84 2.05
CA ALA A 13 -10.91 6.53 1.81
C ALA A 13 -10.21 5.91 0.60
N PHE A 14 -9.76 6.76 -0.32
CA PHE A 14 -9.08 6.36 -1.54
C PHE A 14 -7.60 6.68 -1.43
N THR A 15 -6.75 5.66 -1.53
CA THR A 15 -5.31 5.84 -1.70
C THR A 15 -4.91 5.53 -3.13
N GLU A 16 -3.90 6.22 -3.64
CA GLU A 16 -3.34 5.88 -4.94
C GLU A 16 -2.87 4.42 -4.94
N LYS A 17 -3.26 3.66 -5.96
CA LYS A 17 -2.69 2.35 -6.19
C LYS A 17 -1.34 2.53 -6.87
N VAL A 18 -0.26 2.19 -6.17
CA VAL A 18 1.09 2.20 -6.71
C VAL A 18 1.37 0.92 -7.49
N ASP A 19 2.01 1.05 -8.65
CA ASP A 19 2.40 -0.08 -9.51
C ASP A 19 3.83 -0.52 -9.21
N GLY A 20 3.98 -1.64 -8.52
CA GLY A 20 5.28 -2.16 -8.11
C GLY A 20 5.22 -3.66 -7.77
N THR A 21 5.80 -4.01 -6.63
CA THR A 21 5.70 -5.35 -6.05
C THR A 21 5.45 -5.25 -4.56
N ASN A 22 4.57 -6.10 -4.03
CA ASN A 22 4.28 -6.10 -2.60
C ASN A 22 5.52 -6.51 -1.77
N ILE A 23 5.80 -5.72 -0.73
CA ILE A 23 6.85 -5.96 0.25
C ILE A 23 6.24 -5.98 1.66
N ARG A 24 6.76 -6.89 2.47
CA ARG A 24 6.48 -7.06 3.89
C ARG A 24 7.77 -6.79 4.66
N VAL A 25 7.70 -5.95 5.69
CA VAL A 25 8.78 -5.72 6.64
C VAL A 25 8.33 -6.24 7.99
N TYR A 26 8.92 -7.35 8.40
CA TYR A 26 8.64 -8.00 9.68
C TYR A 26 9.53 -7.42 10.76
N VAL A 27 8.93 -7.07 11.90
CA VAL A 27 9.62 -6.75 13.13
C VAL A 27 9.20 -7.80 14.15
N LYS A 28 10.14 -8.66 14.55
CA LYS A 28 9.88 -9.76 15.47
C LYS A 28 11.15 -10.13 16.22
N GLU A 29 11.05 -10.32 17.53
CA GLU A 29 12.15 -10.80 18.40
C GLU A 29 13.43 -9.96 18.22
N GLY A 30 13.31 -8.63 18.16
CA GLY A 30 14.44 -7.72 17.99
C GLY A 30 15.09 -7.76 16.59
N ASN A 31 14.47 -8.40 15.61
CA ASN A 31 14.97 -8.51 14.25
C ASN A 31 14.03 -7.86 13.24
N VAL A 32 14.61 -7.26 12.20
CA VAL A 32 13.89 -6.76 11.02
C VAL A 32 14.19 -7.66 9.82
N ARG A 33 13.14 -8.14 9.13
CA ARG A 33 13.26 -9.00 7.94
C ARG A 33 12.34 -8.56 6.82
N PHE A 34 12.82 -8.66 5.58
CA PHE A 34 12.01 -8.38 4.39
C PHE A 34 11.44 -9.65 3.76
N GLY A 35 10.21 -9.57 3.26
CA GLY A 35 9.56 -10.61 2.47
C GLY A 35 8.77 -10.02 1.30
N GLY A 36 8.60 -10.79 0.23
CA GLY A 36 7.71 -10.42 -0.88
C GLY A 36 6.25 -10.76 -0.58
N LYS A 37 5.39 -10.74 -1.61
CA LYS A 37 3.93 -11.05 -1.52
C LYS A 37 3.60 -12.37 -0.82
N THR A 38 4.42 -13.41 -1.05
CA THR A 38 4.31 -14.72 -0.41
C THR A 38 5.62 -15.04 0.29
N ASP A 39 5.63 -16.00 1.21
CA ASP A 39 6.83 -16.29 2.02
C ASP A 39 7.99 -16.84 1.18
N ASN A 40 7.66 -17.44 0.03
CA ASN A 40 8.63 -17.95 -0.94
C ASN A 40 8.98 -16.93 -2.05
N ALA A 41 8.35 -15.74 -2.05
CA ALA A 41 8.60 -14.74 -3.08
C ALA A 41 10.00 -14.15 -2.93
N GLN A 42 10.76 -14.18 -4.02
CA GLN A 42 12.10 -13.60 -4.07
C GLN A 42 12.02 -12.09 -4.28
N ILE A 43 12.73 -11.33 -3.45
CA ILE A 43 12.87 -9.88 -3.61
C ILE A 43 14.04 -9.63 -4.57
N PRO A 44 13.85 -8.85 -5.66
CA PRO A 44 14.95 -8.47 -6.54
C PRO A 44 16.09 -7.79 -5.76
N THR A 45 17.34 -8.15 -6.03
CA THR A 45 18.51 -7.66 -5.26
C THR A 45 18.60 -6.15 -5.16
N ARG A 46 18.27 -5.41 -6.23
CA ARG A 46 18.28 -3.94 -6.22
C ARG A 46 17.25 -3.36 -5.24
N LEU A 47 16.08 -3.99 -5.14
CA LEU A 47 15.04 -3.56 -4.23
C LEU A 47 15.42 -3.93 -2.80
N LEU A 48 16.04 -5.10 -2.60
CA LEU A 48 16.57 -5.49 -1.30
C LEU A 48 17.60 -4.47 -0.78
N THR A 49 18.55 -4.04 -1.62
CA THR A 49 19.50 -2.98 -1.25
C THR A 49 18.79 -1.68 -0.88
N ALA A 50 17.79 -1.25 -1.65
CA ALA A 50 17.02 -0.05 -1.31
C ALA A 50 16.24 -0.19 0.02
N LEU A 51 15.77 -1.39 0.35
CA LEU A 51 15.14 -1.68 1.65
C LEU A 51 16.18 -1.65 2.77
N ASP A 52 17.35 -2.25 2.59
CA ASP A 52 18.44 -2.20 3.57
C ASP A 52 18.86 -0.75 3.84
N ASP A 53 19.08 0.06 2.80
CA ASP A 53 19.45 1.47 2.92
C ASP A 53 18.37 2.28 3.65
N LEU A 54 17.09 1.95 3.43
CA LEU A 54 15.98 2.64 4.07
C LEU A 54 15.80 2.24 5.54
N PHE A 55 15.85 0.95 5.85
CA PHE A 55 15.43 0.42 7.15
C PHE A 55 16.59 0.17 8.12
N THR A 56 17.82 -0.07 7.65
CA THR A 56 18.99 -0.26 8.53
C THR A 56 19.22 0.95 9.45
N PRO A 57 19.19 2.21 8.96
CA PRO A 57 19.34 3.37 9.83
C PRO A 57 18.15 3.59 10.78
N LYS A 58 17.02 2.92 10.53
CA LYS A 58 15.76 3.04 11.30
C LYS A 58 15.56 1.86 12.25
N HIS A 59 16.51 0.93 12.33
CA HIS A 59 16.38 -0.32 13.08
C HIS A 59 15.95 -0.09 14.53
N ASP A 60 16.69 0.75 15.27
CA ASP A 60 16.39 0.98 16.69
C ASP A 60 15.08 1.72 16.90
N ALA A 61 14.74 2.65 16.00
CA ALA A 61 13.45 3.36 16.04
C ALA A 61 12.27 2.43 15.78
N LEU A 62 12.42 1.45 14.88
CA LEU A 62 11.41 0.40 14.63
C LEU A 62 11.21 -0.46 15.88
N LEU A 63 12.30 -0.97 16.47
CA LEU A 63 12.20 -1.78 17.68
C LEU A 63 11.59 -1.01 18.85
N ALA A 64 11.98 0.25 19.04
CA ALA A 64 11.42 1.12 20.07
C ALA A 64 9.92 1.41 19.86
N SER A 65 9.48 1.53 18.60
CA SER A 65 8.08 1.80 18.25
C SER A 65 7.16 0.61 18.55
N PHE A 66 7.68 -0.62 18.44
CA PHE A 66 6.86 -1.83 18.50
C PHE A 66 7.14 -2.75 19.69
N LYS A 67 8.20 -2.49 20.47
CA LYS A 67 8.60 -3.30 21.64
C LYS A 67 8.65 -4.80 21.28
N ASP A 68 8.01 -5.64 22.09
CA ASP A 68 7.95 -7.10 21.92
C ASP A 68 6.79 -7.57 21.01
N ALA A 69 6.14 -6.66 20.28
CA ALA A 69 5.01 -7.04 19.44
C ALA A 69 5.46 -7.67 18.11
N ASP A 70 4.72 -8.67 17.64
CA ASP A 70 4.85 -9.22 16.29
C ASP A 70 4.22 -8.24 15.29
N VAL A 71 5.06 -7.54 14.53
CA VAL A 71 4.61 -6.49 13.61
C VAL A 71 4.99 -6.79 12.17
N CYS A 72 4.08 -6.46 11.26
CA CYS A 72 4.34 -6.48 9.82
C CYS A 72 3.90 -5.16 9.19
N LEU A 73 4.85 -4.42 8.62
CA LEU A 73 4.57 -3.28 7.76
C LEU A 73 4.38 -3.81 6.33
N TYR A 74 3.30 -3.41 5.69
CA TYR A 74 3.00 -3.74 4.30
C TYR A 74 3.16 -2.49 3.45
N GLY A 75 3.93 -2.63 2.38
CA GLY A 75 4.13 -1.56 1.42
C GLY A 75 4.35 -2.07 0.01
N GLU A 76 4.51 -1.13 -0.90
CA GLU A 76 4.85 -1.39 -2.29
C GLU A 76 6.34 -1.06 -2.50
N GLY A 77 7.09 -2.05 -2.96
CA GLY A 77 8.39 -1.81 -3.57
C GLY A 77 8.18 -1.26 -4.97
N TYR A 78 8.62 -0.03 -5.23
CA TYR A 78 8.28 0.71 -6.45
C TYR A 78 9.49 1.49 -7.00
N GLY A 79 9.40 1.90 -8.27
CA GLY A 79 10.48 2.60 -8.97
C GLY A 79 10.98 1.88 -10.22
N ALA A 80 12.07 2.41 -10.79
CA ALA A 80 12.58 1.96 -12.07
C ALA A 80 12.93 0.46 -12.06
N LYS A 81 12.60 -0.23 -13.16
CA LYS A 81 12.90 -1.65 -13.41
C LYS A 81 12.16 -2.65 -12.50
N ILE A 82 11.16 -2.22 -11.73
CA ILE A 82 10.27 -3.14 -10.99
C ILE A 82 9.06 -3.51 -11.86
N GLN A 83 8.30 -2.51 -12.32
CA GLN A 83 7.21 -2.66 -13.28
C GLN A 83 7.39 -1.71 -14.47
N LYS A 84 6.65 -1.96 -15.56
CA LYS A 84 6.61 -1.06 -16.72
C LYS A 84 6.05 0.30 -16.27
N GLY A 85 6.79 1.38 -16.53
CA GLY A 85 6.40 2.71 -16.07
C GLY A 85 6.84 3.04 -14.63
N GLY A 86 7.46 2.10 -13.91
CA GLY A 86 7.97 2.33 -12.55
C GLY A 86 8.96 3.50 -12.45
N GLY A 87 9.69 3.78 -13.53
CA GLY A 87 10.62 4.93 -13.63
C GLY A 87 9.94 6.30 -13.60
N LEU A 88 8.61 6.37 -13.79
CA LEU A 88 7.85 7.61 -13.67
C LEU A 88 7.68 8.04 -12.21
N TYR A 89 7.62 7.08 -11.28
CA TYR A 89 7.56 7.37 -9.85
C TYR A 89 8.91 7.82 -9.30
N ARG A 90 9.99 7.11 -9.69
CA ARG A 90 11.37 7.38 -9.26
C ARG A 90 12.38 6.62 -10.11
N GLN A 91 13.58 7.19 -10.28
CA GLN A 91 14.66 6.62 -11.11
C GLN A 91 15.42 5.48 -10.41
N ASP A 92 15.41 5.48 -9.08
CA ASP A 92 15.91 4.41 -8.21
C ASP A 92 14.75 3.47 -7.80
N GLN A 93 14.94 2.67 -6.76
CA GLN A 93 13.90 1.81 -6.18
C GLN A 93 13.69 2.21 -4.72
N GLY A 94 12.49 2.01 -4.22
CA GLY A 94 12.18 2.30 -2.82
C GLY A 94 10.94 1.59 -2.33
N PHE A 95 10.43 2.04 -1.19
CA PHE A 95 9.31 1.45 -0.49
C PHE A 95 8.33 2.55 -0.08
N VAL A 96 7.04 2.31 -0.30
CA VAL A 96 5.96 3.17 0.18
C VAL A 96 4.98 2.33 1.00
N LEU A 97 4.74 2.76 2.23
CA LEU A 97 3.90 2.09 3.21
C LEU A 97 2.41 2.23 2.84
N PHE A 98 1.62 1.18 3.04
CA PHE A 98 0.17 1.28 2.94
C PHE A 98 -0.60 0.57 4.07
N ASP A 99 0.05 -0.27 4.88
CA ASP A 99 -0.58 -0.93 6.02
C ASP A 99 0.41 -1.27 7.12
N ILE A 100 -0.11 -1.40 8.33
CA ILE A 100 0.62 -2.00 9.45
C ILE A 100 -0.30 -2.98 10.17
N ARG A 101 0.23 -4.17 10.47
CA ARG A 101 -0.43 -5.17 11.31
C ARG A 101 0.39 -5.42 12.56
N ILE A 102 -0.25 -5.38 13.73
CA ILE A 102 0.33 -5.72 15.03
C ILE A 102 -0.47 -6.88 15.62
N GLY A 103 0.13 -8.08 15.65
CA GLY A 103 -0.57 -9.32 16.01
C GLY A 103 -1.79 -9.56 15.14
N GLN A 104 -2.99 -9.37 15.70
CA GLN A 104 -4.27 -9.51 14.98
C GLN A 104 -4.87 -8.18 14.50
N TRP A 105 -4.30 -7.05 14.93
CA TRP A 105 -4.84 -5.72 14.68
C TRP A 105 -4.26 -5.14 13.41
N TRP A 106 -5.13 -4.63 12.55
CA TRP A 106 -4.75 -3.73 11.46
C TRP A 106 -4.88 -2.31 11.98
N LEU A 107 -3.83 -1.51 11.83
CA LEU A 107 -3.83 -0.15 12.37
C LEU A 107 -4.72 0.78 11.55
N GLN A 108 -5.26 1.81 12.23
CA GLN A 108 -6.02 2.87 11.57
C GLN A 108 -5.08 3.77 10.77
N ARG A 109 -5.63 4.51 9.81
CA ARG A 109 -4.84 5.33 8.89
C ARG A 109 -3.98 6.34 9.65
N GLU A 110 -4.55 6.95 10.69
CA GLU A 110 -3.93 7.97 11.52
C GLU A 110 -2.72 7.41 12.28
N ASP A 111 -2.84 6.20 12.84
CA ASP A 111 -1.74 5.51 13.52
C ASP A 111 -0.61 5.16 12.53
N ILE A 112 -0.97 4.72 11.31
CA ILE A 112 0.00 4.42 10.26
C ILE A 112 0.75 5.70 9.86
N GLU A 113 0.06 6.82 9.68
CA GLU A 113 0.67 8.12 9.36
C GLU A 113 1.60 8.61 10.48
N GLU A 114 1.20 8.48 11.75
CA GLU A 114 2.03 8.83 12.90
C GLU A 114 3.33 8.01 12.93
N ILE A 115 3.22 6.68 12.76
CA ILE A 115 4.37 5.78 12.73
C ILE A 115 5.26 6.08 11.52
N ALA A 116 4.67 6.24 10.33
CA ALA A 116 5.40 6.57 9.11
C ALA A 116 6.18 7.88 9.25
N GLY A 117 5.55 8.91 9.82
CA GLY A 117 6.17 10.21 10.09
C GLY A 117 7.33 10.11 11.09
N ARG A 118 7.16 9.37 12.20
CA ARG A 118 8.25 9.13 13.17
C ARG A 118 9.43 8.39 12.57
N LEU A 119 9.16 7.42 11.69
CA LEU A 119 10.18 6.63 11.04
C LEU A 119 10.77 7.32 9.81
N GLY A 120 10.16 8.39 9.29
CA GLY A 120 10.58 9.00 8.02
C GLY A 120 10.43 8.02 6.85
N ILE A 121 9.30 7.32 6.79
CA ILE A 121 8.94 6.38 5.71
C ILE A 121 7.76 6.99 4.94
N ASP A 122 7.82 6.98 3.61
CA ASP A 122 6.74 7.44 2.77
C ASP A 122 5.50 6.55 2.90
N ILE A 123 4.32 7.15 2.84
CA ILE A 123 3.03 6.46 2.87
C ILE A 123 2.27 6.73 1.58
N VAL A 124 1.47 5.77 1.11
CA VAL A 124 0.61 5.98 -0.06
C VAL A 124 -0.33 7.17 0.20
N PRO A 125 -0.43 8.11 -0.76
CA PRO A 125 -1.18 9.34 -0.57
C PRO A 125 -2.67 9.04 -0.65
N ILE A 126 -3.42 9.76 0.18
CA ILE A 126 -4.87 9.83 0.03
C ILE A 126 -5.15 10.70 -1.19
N VAL A 127 -5.81 10.11 -2.18
CA VAL A 127 -6.20 10.81 -3.41
C VAL A 127 -7.62 11.33 -3.33
N GLY A 128 -8.45 10.85 -2.41
CA GLY A 128 -9.79 11.37 -2.18
C GLY A 128 -10.62 10.54 -1.21
N HIS A 129 -11.89 10.90 -1.10
CA HIS A 129 -12.90 10.19 -0.34
C HIS A 129 -14.20 10.17 -1.15
N GLY A 130 -15.06 9.19 -0.91
CA GLY A 130 -16.36 9.09 -1.54
C GLY A 130 -16.94 7.69 -1.50
N THR A 131 -17.93 7.45 -2.36
CA THR A 131 -18.59 6.16 -2.57
C THR A 131 -17.79 5.28 -3.54
N LEU A 132 -18.13 4.00 -3.63
CA LEU A 132 -17.51 3.13 -4.64
C LEU A 132 -17.82 3.59 -6.07
N ASP A 133 -18.97 4.24 -6.29
CA ASP A 133 -19.33 4.83 -7.58
C ASP A 133 -18.41 6.03 -7.91
N ASP A 134 -18.15 6.92 -6.94
CA ASP A 134 -17.20 8.03 -7.11
C ASP A 134 -15.80 7.53 -7.46
N MET A 135 -15.36 6.43 -6.84
CA MET A 135 -14.08 5.78 -7.15
C MET A 135 -14.06 5.29 -8.61
N VAL A 136 -15.12 4.60 -9.04
CA VAL A 136 -15.26 4.05 -10.40
C VAL A 136 -15.19 5.17 -11.43
N ASP A 137 -15.97 6.23 -11.25
CA ASP A 137 -16.03 7.35 -12.20
C ASP A 137 -14.72 8.12 -12.27
N ARG A 138 -14.04 8.30 -11.14
CA ARG A 138 -12.71 8.92 -11.10
C ARG A 138 -11.68 8.11 -11.86
N VAL A 139 -11.59 6.80 -11.63
CA VAL A 139 -10.61 5.96 -12.34
C VAL A 139 -10.95 5.83 -13.81
N ARG A 140 -12.24 5.77 -14.18
CA ARG A 140 -12.69 5.77 -15.57
C ARG A 140 -12.32 7.04 -16.32
N SER A 141 -12.46 8.20 -15.67
CA SER A 141 -12.11 9.50 -16.24
C SER A 141 -10.60 9.71 -16.37
N GLY A 142 -9.82 8.94 -15.61
CA GLY A 142 -8.38 9.12 -15.48
C GLY A 142 -8.04 10.24 -14.49
N PHE A 143 -6.93 10.08 -13.79
CA PHE A 143 -6.37 11.11 -12.92
C PHE A 143 -4.84 10.98 -12.87
N ASP A 144 -4.17 12.09 -12.59
CA ASP A 144 -2.71 12.13 -12.49
C ASP A 144 -2.24 11.56 -11.15
N SER A 145 -1.08 10.88 -11.20
CA SER A 145 -0.37 10.38 -10.02
C SER A 145 0.07 11.54 -9.14
N GLN A 146 0.05 11.32 -7.82
CA GLN A 146 0.63 12.26 -6.87
C GLN A 146 2.17 12.33 -6.94
N TRP A 147 2.81 11.37 -7.61
CA TRP A 147 4.27 11.37 -7.82
C TRP A 147 4.73 12.12 -9.07
N GLY A 148 3.81 12.58 -9.93
CA GLY A 148 4.17 13.37 -11.11
C GLY A 148 3.09 13.44 -12.18
N GLY A 149 3.38 14.18 -13.26
CA GLY A 149 2.47 14.38 -14.39
C GLY A 149 2.32 13.16 -15.30
N PHE A 150 1.86 12.04 -14.76
CA PHE A 150 1.53 10.82 -15.49
C PHE A 150 0.26 10.18 -14.92
N ALA A 151 -0.45 9.40 -15.74
CA ALA A 151 -1.68 8.74 -15.31
C ALA A 151 -1.42 7.72 -14.19
N ALA A 152 -2.18 7.82 -13.10
CA ALA A 152 -2.13 6.88 -11.99
C ALA A 152 -2.62 5.48 -12.40
N GLU A 153 -2.10 4.41 -11.75
CA GLU A 153 -2.51 3.04 -12.06
C GLU A 153 -3.99 2.80 -11.71
N GLY A 154 -4.44 3.40 -10.60
CA GLY A 154 -5.77 3.18 -10.05
C GLY A 154 -5.90 3.62 -8.61
N ILE A 155 -6.93 3.13 -7.95
CA ILE A 155 -7.26 3.43 -6.55
C ILE A 155 -7.38 2.13 -5.76
N VAL A 156 -6.90 2.14 -4.52
CA VAL A 156 -7.28 1.19 -3.47
C VAL A 156 -8.23 1.92 -2.52
N ALA A 157 -9.39 1.32 -2.24
CA ALA A 157 -10.40 1.88 -1.37
C ALA A 157 -10.58 1.04 -0.11
N ARG A 158 -10.62 1.72 1.03
CA ARG A 158 -10.96 1.16 2.35
C ARG A 158 -12.17 1.90 2.90
N SER A 159 -13.11 1.17 3.50
CA SER A 159 -14.23 1.79 4.19
C SER A 159 -13.67 2.65 5.33
N THR A 160 -14.24 3.84 5.56
CA THR A 160 -13.79 4.71 6.66
C THR A 160 -14.04 4.11 8.04
N VAL A 161 -14.86 3.06 8.10
CA VAL A 161 -14.95 2.15 9.23
C VAL A 161 -14.34 0.81 8.81
N GLU A 162 -13.37 0.31 9.57
CA GLU A 162 -12.77 -1.01 9.29
C GLU A 162 -13.81 -2.13 9.47
N LEU A 163 -14.02 -2.92 8.43
CA LEU A 163 -15.00 -4.00 8.39
C LEU A 163 -14.33 -5.30 7.95
N GLN A 164 -14.83 -6.40 8.49
CA GLN A 164 -14.42 -7.75 8.11
C GLN A 164 -15.61 -8.56 7.58
N THR A 165 -15.33 -9.47 6.65
CA THR A 165 -16.28 -10.50 6.24
C THR A 165 -16.50 -11.49 7.39
N ARG A 166 -17.51 -12.36 7.26
CA ARG A 166 -17.75 -13.44 8.24
C ARG A 166 -16.56 -14.40 8.40
N GLY A 167 -15.65 -14.45 7.42
CA GLY A 167 -14.42 -15.24 7.48
C GLY A 167 -13.23 -14.51 8.11
N GLY A 168 -13.40 -13.26 8.56
CA GLY A 168 -12.34 -12.43 9.13
C GLY A 168 -11.46 -11.72 8.09
N GLU A 169 -11.81 -11.81 6.80
CA GLU A 169 -11.10 -11.07 5.75
C GLU A 169 -11.49 -9.60 5.76
N ARG A 170 -10.54 -8.70 5.52
CA ARG A 170 -10.86 -7.26 5.45
C ARG A 170 -11.66 -6.92 4.20
N ILE A 171 -12.55 -5.94 4.35
CA ILE A 171 -13.31 -5.39 3.23
C ILE A 171 -12.50 -4.23 2.62
N ILE A 172 -11.67 -4.56 1.64
CA ILE A 172 -10.85 -3.62 0.87
C ILE A 172 -11.05 -3.93 -0.61
N THR A 173 -11.18 -2.91 -1.44
CA THR A 173 -11.31 -3.07 -2.89
C THR A 173 -10.32 -2.20 -3.64
N LYS A 174 -10.22 -2.43 -4.95
CA LYS A 174 -9.37 -1.64 -5.84
C LYS A 174 -9.94 -1.64 -7.25
N ILE A 175 -9.64 -0.59 -7.99
CA ILE A 175 -9.95 -0.50 -9.41
C ILE A 175 -8.80 0.19 -10.14
N LYS A 176 -8.50 -0.25 -11.37
CA LYS A 176 -7.38 0.26 -12.16
C LYS A 176 -7.87 0.86 -13.46
N ALA A 177 -7.13 1.84 -13.98
CA ALA A 177 -7.45 2.46 -15.27
C ALA A 177 -7.57 1.42 -16.40
N LYS A 178 -6.71 0.40 -16.38
CA LYS A 178 -6.74 -0.69 -17.37
C LYS A 178 -8.01 -1.55 -17.33
N ASP A 179 -8.78 -1.52 -16.24
CA ASP A 179 -10.04 -2.26 -16.14
C ASP A 179 -11.14 -1.61 -17.02
N PHE A 180 -10.93 -0.37 -17.47
CA PHE A 180 -11.81 0.37 -18.41
C PHE A 180 -11.28 0.47 -19.83
N ALA A 181 -10.02 0.09 -20.07
CA ALA A 181 -9.48 0.04 -21.41
C ALA A 181 -10.27 -1.00 -22.21
N VAL A 182 -11.01 -0.57 -23.24
CA VAL A 182 -11.68 -1.48 -24.16
C VAL A 182 -10.60 -2.38 -24.76
N GLN A 183 -10.68 -3.69 -24.50
CA GLN A 183 -9.83 -4.65 -25.21
C GLN A 183 -10.10 -4.48 -26.69
N GLY A 184 -9.11 -3.99 -27.43
CA GLY A 184 -9.17 -3.91 -28.88
C GLY A 184 -9.55 -5.28 -29.43
N ARG A 185 -10.66 -5.34 -30.16
CA ARG A 185 -10.93 -6.41 -31.12
C ARG A 185 -10.00 -6.24 -32.32
#